data_AF-A0A7R9JW10-F1
#
_entry.id   AF-A0A7R9JW10-F1
#
_cell.length_a   1.000
_cell.length_b   1.000
_cell.length_c   1.000
_cell.angle_alpha   90.00
_cell.angle_beta   90.00
_cell.angle_gamma   90.00
#
_symmetry.space_group_name_H-M   'P 1'
#
loop_
_entity.id
_entity.type
_entity.pdbx_description
1 polymer ?
#
loop_
_entity_poly.entity_id
_entity_poly.type
_entity_poly.pdbx_seq_one_letter_code
_entity_poly.pdbx_strand_id
1 'polypeptide(L)' 'MKRLGHILLILSMLRLFCFAAAIQYDEEKYLEREVSKELTNWIMQMIHRSEPAMCPHKRNSELINSLLALPKVLNDAGRK' A
#
# COMPACT_ATOMS: atom_id res chain seq x y z
N MET A 1 -25.35 43.45 -29.59
CA MET A 1 -23.97 42.94 -29.36
C MET A 1 -23.56 42.85 -27.89
N LYS A 2 -23.94 43.79 -27.01
CA LYS A 2 -23.57 43.77 -25.58
C LYS A 2 -24.01 42.50 -24.83
N ARG A 3 -25.23 41.99 -25.10
CA ARG A 3 -25.77 40.76 -24.51
C ARG A 3 -24.96 39.50 -24.88
N LEU A 4 -24.50 39.41 -26.13
CA LEU A 4 -23.63 38.32 -26.59
C LEU A 4 -22.26 38.38 -25.92
N GLY A 5 -21.71 39.59 -25.71
CA GLY A 5 -20.47 39.78 -24.97
C GLY A 5 -20.56 39.30 -23.52
N HIS A 6 -21.67 39.58 -22.83
CA HIS A 6 -21.89 39.05 -21.48
C HIS A 6 -22.03 37.53 -21.45
N ILE A 7 -22.74 36.94 -22.42
CA ILE A 7 -22.87 35.47 -22.51
C ILE A 7 -21.50 34.82 -22.74
N LEU A 8 -20.68 35.37 -23.63
CA LEU A 8 -19.31 34.89 -23.88
C LEU A 8 -18.41 35.04 -22.64
N LEU A 9 -18.55 36.14 -21.89
CA LEU A 9 -17.78 36.38 -20.68
C LEU A 9 -18.17 35.38 -19.57
N ILE A 10 -19.47 35.12 -19.40
CA ILE A 10 -19.95 34.11 -18.44
C ILE A 10 -19.46 32.72 -18.85
N LEU A 11 -19.53 32.37 -20.14
CA LEU A 11 -19.06 31.09 -20.64
C LEU A 11 -17.54 30.91 -20.44
N SER A 12 -16.77 31.97 -20.65
CA SER A 12 -15.32 32.00 -20.39
C SER A 12 -14.99 31.79 -18.91
N MET A 13 -15.69 32.49 -18.02
CA MET A 13 -15.52 32.33 -16.57
C MET A 13 -15.90 30.92 -16.10
N LEU A 14 -16.99 30.36 -16.63
CA LEU A 14 -17.43 29.01 -16.32
C LEU A 14 -16.39 27.96 -16.76
N ARG A 15 -15.80 28.12 -17.94
CA ARG A 15 -14.72 27.26 -18.43
C ARG A 15 -13.50 27.29 -17.51
N LEU A 16 -13.08 28.49 -17.09
CA LEU A 16 -11.94 28.65 -16.21
C LEU A 16 -12.18 28.00 -14.84
N PHE A 17 -13.39 28.17 -14.29
CA PHE A 17 -13.79 27.57 -13.03
C PHE A 17 -13.83 26.03 -13.10
N CYS A 18 -14.44 25.45 -14.15
CA CYS A 18 -14.47 24.00 -14.33
C CYS A 18 -13.06 23.42 -14.50
N PHE A 19 -12.15 24.13 -15.18
CA PHE A 19 -10.77 23.68 -15.34
C PHE A 19 -10.00 23.71 -14.02
N ALA A 20 -10.15 24.78 -13.23
CA ALA A 20 -9.55 24.87 -11.90
C ALA A 20 -10.06 23.77 -10.94
N ALA A 21 -11.37 23.50 -10.95
CA ALA A 21 -11.96 22.43 -10.16
C ALA A 21 -11.47 21.03 -10.60
N ALA A 22 -11.31 20.82 -11.91
CA ALA A 22 -10.79 19.56 -12.44
C ALA A 22 -9.33 19.31 -11.99
N ILE A 23 -8.49 20.35 -11.99
CA ILE A 23 -7.11 20.24 -11.50
C ILE A 23 -7.08 19.91 -10.01
N GLN A 24 -7.88 20.60 -9.18
CA GLN A 24 -7.90 20.34 -7.73
C GLN A 24 -8.38 18.92 -7.41
N TYR A 25 -9.40 18.44 -8.13
CA TYR A 25 -9.89 17.07 -7.97
C TYR A 25 -8.85 16.01 -8.39
N ASP A 26 -8.11 16.28 -9.47
CA ASP A 26 -7.06 15.35 -9.95
C ASP A 26 -5.87 15.29 -8.98
N GLU A 27 -5.45 16.43 -8.42
CA GLU A 27 -4.41 16.51 -7.40
C GLU A 27 -4.78 15.75 -6.12
N GLU A 28 -6.00 15.92 -5.60
CA GLU A 28 -6.48 15.22 -4.40
C GLU A 28 -6.48 13.70 -4.61
N LYS A 29 -7.00 13.25 -5.76
CA LYS A 29 -7.06 11.83 -6.12
C LYS A 29 -5.69 11.23 -6.39
N TYR A 30 -4.76 12.02 -6.94
CA TYR A 30 -3.37 11.61 -7.12
C TYR A 30 -2.70 11.38 -5.76
N LEU A 31 -2.92 12.29 -4.82
CA LEU A 31 -2.33 12.25 -3.48
C LEU A 31 -2.87 11.04 -2.68
N GLU A 32 -4.17 10.78 -2.74
CA GLU A 32 -4.77 9.57 -2.13
C GLU A 32 -4.21 8.28 -2.72
N ARG A 33 -4.02 8.23 -4.04
CA ARG A 33 -3.46 7.07 -4.73
C ARG A 33 -2.00 6.83 -4.36
N GLU A 34 -1.21 7.89 -4.20
CA GLU A 34 0.20 7.77 -3.83
C GLU A 34 0.35 7.28 -2.38
N VAL A 35 -0.42 7.85 -1.44
CA VAL A 35 -0.47 7.37 -0.05
C VAL A 35 -0.89 5.90 0.02
N SER A 36 -1.89 5.50 -0.78
CA SER A 36 -2.35 4.11 -0.83
C SER A 36 -1.28 3.14 -1.36
N LYS A 37 -0.50 3.55 -2.37
CA LYS A 37 0.63 2.76 -2.89
C LYS A 37 1.75 2.66 -1.88
N GLU A 38 2.12 3.76 -1.23
CA GLU A 38 3.14 3.76 -0.19
C GLU A 38 2.76 2.82 0.95
N LEU A 39 1.53 2.90 1.44
CA LEU A 39 1.00 1.99 2.45
C LEU A 39 1.07 0.52 2.00
N THR A 40 0.65 0.24 0.77
CA THR A 40 0.72 -1.12 0.19
C THR A 40 2.16 -1.62 0.10
N ASN A 41 3.09 -0.75 -0.31
CA ASN A 41 4.51 -1.08 -0.40
C ASN A 41 5.11 -1.33 0.99
N TRP A 42 4.72 -0.57 2.01
CA TRP A 42 5.13 -0.79 3.39
C TRP A 42 4.60 -2.12 3.93
N ILE A 43 3.32 -2.44 3.69
CA ILE A 43 2.72 -3.72 4.08
C ILE A 43 3.44 -4.87 3.36
N MET A 44 3.68 -4.75 2.06
CA MET A 44 4.39 -5.77 1.28
C MET A 44 5.84 -5.94 1.76
N GLN A 45 6.52 -4.84 2.10
CA GLN A 45 7.86 -4.90 2.72
C GLN A 45 7.83 -5.55 4.10
N MET A 46 6.79 -5.34 4.90
CA MET A 46 6.65 -5.98 6.21
C MET A 46 6.41 -7.48 6.07
N ILE A 47 5.58 -7.89 5.10
CA ILE A 47 5.36 -9.29 4.75
C ILE A 47 6.66 -9.92 4.25
N HIS A 48 7.40 -9.24 3.37
CA HIS A 48 8.68 -9.74 2.86
C HIS A 48 9.81 -9.75 3.91
N ARG A 49 9.89 -8.75 4.79
CA ARG A 49 10.85 -8.73 5.92
C ARG A 49 10.50 -9.74 7.01
N SER A 50 9.27 -10.24 7.04
CA SER A 50 8.88 -11.36 7.89
C SER A 50 9.40 -12.72 7.38
N GLU A 51 10.18 -12.72 6.29
CA GLU A 51 10.87 -13.88 5.72
C GLU A 51 9.92 -14.96 5.17
N PRO A 52 10.41 -15.85 4.27
CA PRO A 52 9.63 -16.48 3.23
C PRO A 52 8.69 -17.53 3.81
N ALA A 53 7.80 -18.05 2.96
CA ALA A 53 6.89 -19.15 3.20
C ALA A 53 7.58 -20.45 3.73
N MET A 54 8.14 -20.42 4.93
CA MET A 54 8.52 -21.61 5.69
C MET A 54 7.32 -21.99 6.53
N CYS A 55 6.79 -23.17 6.21
CA CYS A 55 5.65 -23.81 6.85
C CYS A 55 5.61 -23.51 8.36
N PRO A 56 4.49 -23.00 8.89
CA PRO A 56 4.38 -22.59 10.30
C PRO A 56 4.77 -23.69 11.30
N HIS A 57 4.72 -24.95 10.87
CA HIS A 57 5.16 -26.12 11.61
C HIS A 57 6.67 -26.14 11.92
N LYS A 58 7.53 -25.66 11.01
CA LYS A 58 9.00 -25.68 11.18
C LYS A 58 9.48 -24.68 12.24
N ARG A 59 8.82 -23.52 12.33
CA ARG A 59 9.08 -22.53 13.40
C ARG A 59 8.67 -23.08 14.78
N ASN A 60 7.57 -23.81 14.87
CA ASN A 60 7.10 -24.36 16.14
C ASN A 60 8.11 -25.38 16.71
N SER A 61 8.63 -26.29 15.88
CA SER A 61 9.68 -27.22 16.32
C SER A 61 10.94 -26.50 16.82
N GLU A 62 11.39 -25.45 16.14
CA GLU A 62 12.58 -24.68 16.54
C GLU A 62 12.37 -23.94 17.88
N LEU A 63 11.17 -23.42 18.13
CA LEU A 63 10.79 -22.82 19.41
C LEU A 63 10.76 -23.85 20.55
N ILE A 64 10.13 -25.01 20.33
CA ILE A 64 10.08 -26.09 21.33
C ILE A 64 11.49 -26.57 21.69
N ASN A 65 12.36 -26.76 20.70
CA ASN A 65 13.75 -27.17 20.92
C ASN A 65 14.56 -26.12 21.68
N SER A 66 14.30 -24.83 21.42
CA SER A 66 14.96 -23.73 22.11
C SER A 66 14.50 -23.63 23.57
N LEU A 67 13.21 -23.82 23.84
CA LEU A 67 12.62 -23.80 25.19
C LEU A 67 13.07 -24.99 26.04
N LEU A 68 13.18 -26.16 25.43
CA LEU A 68 13.60 -27.41 26.10
C LEU A 68 15.12 -27.62 26.08
N ALA A 69 15.88 -26.69 25.46
CA ALA A 69 17.33 -26.78 25.24
C ALA A 69 17.76 -28.17 24.71
N LEU A 70 16.97 -28.77 23.82
CA LEU A 70 17.22 -30.13 23.34
C LEU A 70 18.52 -30.17 22.51
N PRO A 71 19.46 -31.10 22.79
CA PRO A 71 20.65 -31.26 21.98
C PRO A 71 20.28 -31.57 20.52
N LYS A 72 20.96 -30.93 19.57
CA LYS A 72 20.68 -31.08 18.11
C LYS A 72 20.61 -32.53 17.64
N VAL A 73 21.40 -33.42 18.26
CA VAL A 73 21.40 -34.86 17.98
C VAL A 73 20.05 -35.52 18.26
N LEU A 74 19.34 -35.10 19.31
CA LEU A 74 18.01 -35.63 19.64
C LEU A 74 16.92 -35.03 18.73
N ASN A 75 17.06 -33.76 18.35
CA ASN A 75 16.16 -33.11 17.41
C ASN A 75 16.16 -33.82 16.04
N ASP A 76 17.32 -34.26 15.57
CA ASP A 76 17.46 -34.86 14.24
C ASP A 76 17.13 -36.38 14.23
N ALA A 77 17.06 -37.03 15.39
CA ALA A 77 16.82 -38.47 15.50
C ALA A 77 15.44 -38.93 14.98
N GLY A 78 14.45 -38.04 14.95
CA GLY A 78 13.09 -38.31 14.44
C GLY A 78 12.87 -37.94 12.98
N ARG A 79 13.85 -37.32 12.32
CA ARG A 79 13.73 -36.78 10.96
C ARG A 79 14.22 -37.81 9.94
N LYS A 80 13.42 -38.87 9.73
CA LYS A 80 13.60 -39.85 8.64
C LYS A 80 12.84 -39.44 7.38
#